data_AF-A0A2W2LET8-F1
#
_entry.id   AF-A0A2W2LET8-F1
#
_cell.length_a   1.000
_cell.length_b   1.000
_cell.length_c   1.000
_cell.angle_alpha   90.00
_cell.angle_beta   90.00
_cell.angle_gamma   90.00
#
_symmetry.space_group_name_H-M   'P 1'
#
loop_
_entity.id
_entity.type
_entity.pdbx_description
1 polymer ?
#
loop_
_entity_poly.entity_id
_entity_poly.type
_entity_poly.pdbx_seq_one_letter_code
_entity_poly.pdbx_strand_id
1 'polypeptide(L)'
;MTAIEETGTARTGKSTQTGSSQLSAGEATRSLTLPHLPYADAVHAALAAAAMPPAVLEVGVRDAQPEAKRRAPVLFMRFVWPVGSTLLTDDVRSKGLTLAWSHVTGWSAHNAADDAELLEVDPLADPRLIAMAALDLAEQDLSLLWSPPDGTAGRWSEAVYLDIALVHFDEQDGGLR
;
A
#
# COMPACT_ATOMS: atom_id res chain seq x y z
N MET A 1 23.10 -20.94 8.03
CA MET A 1 21.73 -20.47 7.77
C MET A 1 21.15 -20.00 9.08
N THR A 2 20.95 -18.69 9.22
CA THR A 2 20.25 -18.07 10.34
C THR A 2 19.53 -16.87 9.76
N ALA A 3 18.20 -16.94 9.79
CA ALA A 3 17.30 -15.87 9.44
C ALA A 3 17.46 -14.72 10.44
N ILE A 4 17.45 -13.49 9.93
CA ILE A 4 17.15 -12.30 10.72
C ILE A 4 15.84 -11.78 10.13
N GLU A 5 14.78 -11.93 10.91
CA GLU A 5 13.54 -11.19 10.75
C GLU A 5 13.87 -9.70 10.85
N GLU A 6 13.53 -8.91 9.84
CA GLU A 6 13.37 -7.46 10.00
C GLU A 6 12.05 -7.04 9.34
N THR A 7 10.97 -7.31 10.07
CA THR A 7 9.72 -6.57 9.99
C THR A 7 10.05 -5.10 10.30
N GLY A 8 10.12 -4.28 9.25
CA GLY A 8 10.27 -2.84 9.41
C GLY A 8 9.18 -2.30 10.34
N THR A 9 9.59 -1.73 11.46
CA THR A 9 8.68 -1.19 12.47
C THR A 9 7.90 0.00 11.89
N ALA A 10 6.58 -0.14 11.78
CA ALA A 10 5.71 0.97 11.43
C ALA A 10 5.84 2.04 12.51
N ARG A 11 6.25 3.25 12.13
CA ARG A 11 6.42 4.38 13.06
C ARG A 11 5.06 4.95 13.47
N THR A 12 4.09 4.96 12.55
CA THR A 12 2.71 5.40 12.77
C THR A 12 1.79 4.76 11.73
N GLY A 13 0.64 4.20 12.13
CA GLY A 13 -0.35 3.67 11.18
C GLY A 13 -1.69 3.33 11.82
N LYS A 14 -2.75 3.27 11.00
CA LYS A 14 -4.07 2.74 11.39
C LYS A 14 -4.13 1.28 10.96
N SER A 15 -4.28 0.37 11.93
CA SER A 15 -4.55 -1.06 11.68
C SER A 15 -5.95 -1.40 12.14
N THR A 16 -6.64 -2.26 11.38
CA THR A 16 -7.94 -2.83 11.77
C THR A 16 -7.79 -4.01 12.74
N GLN A 17 -6.57 -4.45 13.06
CA GLN A 17 -6.31 -5.54 13.98
C GLN A 17 -6.16 -5.02 15.42
N THR A 18 -7.12 -5.37 16.26
CA THR A 18 -7.15 -5.02 17.68
C THR A 18 -5.95 -5.66 18.41
N GLY A 19 -4.95 -4.87 18.79
CA GLY A 19 -3.89 -5.31 19.71
C GLY A 19 -2.57 -4.54 19.61
N SER A 20 -2.40 -3.57 20.51
CA SER A 20 -1.12 -3.03 21.00
C SER A 20 -0.34 -2.04 20.14
N SER A 21 -0.65 -0.75 20.33
CA SER A 21 0.29 0.24 20.88
C SER A 21 -0.50 1.51 21.24
N GLN A 22 -0.76 1.72 22.53
CA GLN A 22 -1.28 3.01 23.01
C GLN A 22 -0.13 4.03 22.95
N LEU A 23 -0.28 5.02 22.06
CA LEU A 23 0.64 6.15 21.96
C LEU A 23 0.61 7.00 23.24
N SER A 24 1.76 7.53 23.63
CA SER A 24 1.88 8.52 24.70
C SER A 24 1.12 9.80 24.32
N ALA A 25 0.39 10.38 25.27
CA ALA A 25 -0.53 11.50 25.06
C ALA A 25 0.11 12.75 24.42
N GLY A 26 1.44 12.89 24.47
CA GLY A 26 2.17 14.00 23.83
C GLY A 26 2.42 13.83 22.32
N GLU A 27 2.49 12.58 21.83
CA GLU A 27 2.62 12.28 20.39
C GLU A 27 1.26 12.19 19.69
N ALA A 28 0.20 11.85 20.43
CA ALA A 28 -1.17 11.78 19.92
C ALA A 28 -1.72 13.13 19.41
N THR A 29 -1.14 14.26 19.84
CA THR A 29 -1.57 15.62 19.45
C THR A 29 -0.79 16.23 18.28
N ARG A 30 0.31 15.62 17.81
CA ARG A 30 0.75 15.89 16.43
C ARG A 30 -0.14 15.04 15.55
N SER A 31 -1.29 15.59 15.14
CA SER A 31 -2.04 15.05 14.02
C SER A 31 -1.12 15.05 12.80
N LEU A 32 -0.34 13.98 12.63
CA LEU A 32 0.20 13.59 11.36
C LEU A 32 -1.00 13.19 10.53
N THR A 33 -1.62 14.18 9.90
CA THR A 33 -2.57 13.99 8.82
C THR A 33 -1.83 13.22 7.75
N LEU A 34 -2.00 11.89 7.72
CA LEU A 34 -1.42 11.06 6.67
C LEU A 34 -2.06 11.50 5.35
N PRO A 35 -1.33 12.17 4.46
CA PRO A 35 -1.95 12.89 3.34
C PRO A 35 -2.58 11.94 2.33
N HIS A 36 -2.13 10.68 2.31
CA HIS A 36 -2.62 9.63 1.43
C HIS A 36 -3.84 8.87 1.97
N LEU A 37 -4.34 9.18 3.18
CA LEU A 37 -5.55 8.53 3.72
C LEU A 37 -6.78 8.67 2.81
N PRO A 38 -7.10 9.85 2.25
CA PRO A 38 -8.24 9.95 1.33
C PRO A 38 -8.10 9.06 0.10
N TYR A 39 -6.88 8.89 -0.40
CA TYR A 39 -6.60 7.97 -1.51
C TYR A 39 -6.76 6.51 -1.08
N ALA A 40 -6.27 6.15 0.12
CA ALA A 40 -6.46 4.82 0.69
C ALA A 40 -7.94 4.45 0.82
N ASP A 41 -8.75 5.39 1.32
CA ASP A 41 -10.19 5.22 1.48
C ASP A 41 -10.88 5.06 0.11
N ALA A 42 -10.45 5.82 -0.91
CA ALA A 42 -10.98 5.71 -2.26
C ALA A 42 -10.66 4.33 -2.89
N VAL A 43 -9.43 3.83 -2.73
CA VAL A 43 -9.03 2.48 -3.18
C VAL A 43 -9.80 1.40 -2.44
N HIS A 44 -9.92 1.51 -1.10
CA HIS A 44 -10.70 0.57 -0.30
C HIS A 44 -12.17 0.53 -0.74
N ALA A 45 -12.78 1.68 -1.01
CA ALA A 45 -14.16 1.76 -1.51
C ALA A 45 -14.31 1.11 -2.89
N ALA A 46 -13.35 1.31 -3.80
CA ALA A 46 -13.37 0.68 -5.12
C ALA A 46 -13.21 -0.85 -5.04
N LEU A 47 -12.31 -1.34 -4.17
CA LEU A 47 -12.14 -2.76 -3.89
C LEU A 47 -13.42 -3.40 -3.34
N ALA A 48 -14.07 -2.74 -2.38
CA ALA A 48 -15.35 -3.19 -1.84
C ALA A 48 -16.45 -3.22 -2.92
N ALA A 49 -16.53 -2.20 -3.78
CA ALA A 49 -17.49 -2.14 -4.87
C ALA A 49 -17.28 -3.24 -5.93
N ALA A 50 -16.02 -3.67 -6.12
CA ALA A 50 -15.64 -4.78 -6.98
C ALA A 50 -15.80 -6.17 -6.30
N ALA A 51 -16.43 -6.23 -5.11
CA ALA A 51 -16.56 -7.44 -4.30
C ALA A 51 -15.23 -8.11 -3.93
N MET A 52 -14.16 -7.32 -3.88
CA MET A 52 -12.81 -7.72 -3.46
C MET A 52 -12.36 -6.95 -2.21
N PRO A 53 -13.12 -6.93 -1.09
CA PRO A 53 -12.64 -6.26 0.11
C PRO A 53 -11.38 -6.98 0.67
N PRO A 54 -10.31 -6.25 1.02
CA PRO A 54 -9.18 -6.87 1.70
C PRO A 54 -9.56 -7.26 3.13
N ALA A 55 -8.91 -8.28 3.69
CA ALA A 55 -9.07 -8.64 5.09
C ALA A 55 -8.34 -7.64 6.02
N VAL A 56 -7.24 -7.07 5.55
CA VAL A 56 -6.43 -6.09 6.28
C VAL A 56 -6.12 -4.90 5.37
N LEU A 57 -6.28 -3.70 5.92
CA LEU A 57 -5.82 -2.44 5.36
C LEU A 57 -4.82 -1.81 6.34
N GLU A 58 -3.62 -1.56 5.87
CA GLU A 58 -2.58 -0.83 6.60
C GLU A 58 -2.25 0.45 5.86
N VAL A 59 -2.21 1.56 6.59
CA VAL A 59 -1.90 2.89 6.04
C VAL A 59 -1.03 3.62 7.04
N GLY A 60 0.11 4.14 6.62
CA GLY A 60 1.06 4.71 7.58
C GLY A 60 2.33 5.30 7.00
N VAL A 61 3.29 5.52 7.90
CA VAL A 61 4.65 5.96 7.60
C VAL A 61 5.62 4.91 8.11
N ARG A 62 6.55 4.48 7.26
CA ARG A 62 7.66 3.59 7.63
C ARG A 62 8.99 4.29 7.41
N ASP A 63 9.96 4.04 8.28
CA ASP A 63 11.31 4.51 8.02
C ASP A 63 11.89 3.76 6.80
N ALA A 64 12.70 4.45 6.01
CA ALA A 64 13.41 3.78 4.92
C ALA A 64 14.43 2.79 5.47
N GLN A 65 14.67 1.68 4.76
CA GLN A 65 15.56 0.62 5.24
C GLN A 65 16.96 1.14 5.64
N PRO A 66 17.55 0.60 6.73
CA PRO A 66 18.74 1.14 7.38
C PRO A 66 20.01 1.12 6.51
N GLU A 67 20.07 0.28 5.47
CA GLU A 67 21.23 0.22 4.55
C GLU A 67 21.37 1.49 3.69
N ALA A 68 20.27 2.20 3.45
CA ALA A 68 20.28 3.47 2.75
C ALA A 68 20.44 4.61 3.77
N LYS A 69 21.68 4.97 4.11
CA LYS A 69 22.07 6.00 5.11
C LYS A 69 21.37 7.38 5.04
N ARG A 70 20.50 7.65 4.05
CA ARG A 70 19.79 8.92 3.84
C ARG A 70 18.51 8.75 3.01
N ARG A 71 17.51 8.00 3.47
CA ARG A 71 16.17 8.09 2.84
C ARG A 71 15.14 8.63 3.83
N ALA A 72 14.38 9.61 3.34
CA ALA A 72 13.24 10.21 4.01
C ALA A 72 12.20 9.12 4.36
N PRO A 73 11.36 9.33 5.37
CA PRO A 73 10.30 8.39 5.70
C PRO A 73 9.37 8.15 4.51
N VAL A 74 8.76 6.96 4.48
CA VAL A 74 7.96 6.49 3.35
C VAL A 74 6.49 6.34 3.75
N LEU A 75 5.63 7.14 3.14
CA LEU A 75 4.18 6.91 3.13
C LEU A 75 3.85 5.63 2.38
N PHE A 76 3.02 4.77 2.98
CA PHE A 76 2.68 3.46 2.41
C PHE A 76 1.23 3.07 2.66
N MET A 77 0.71 2.20 1.78
CA MET A 77 -0.57 1.50 1.95
C MET A 77 -0.39 0.01 1.62
N ARG A 78 -1.13 -0.87 2.31
CA ARG A 78 -1.21 -2.30 2.03
C ARG A 78 -2.65 -2.79 2.14
N PHE A 79 -3.09 -3.52 1.13
CA PHE A 79 -4.39 -4.18 1.03
C PHE A 79 -4.14 -5.68 0.93
N VAL A 80 -4.53 -6.45 1.95
CA VAL A 80 -4.09 -7.84 2.12
C VAL A 80 -5.27 -8.80 2.05
N TRP A 81 -5.13 -9.81 1.19
CA TRP A 81 -5.91 -11.04 1.16
C TRP A 81 -5.02 -12.19 1.64
N PRO A 82 -5.17 -12.66 2.89
CA PRO A 82 -4.26 -13.64 3.46
C PRO A 82 -4.37 -15.00 2.74
N VAL A 83 -3.37 -15.85 2.96
CA VAL A 83 -3.41 -17.25 2.55
C VAL A 83 -4.71 -17.89 3.05
N GLY A 84 -5.38 -18.62 2.17
CA GLY A 84 -6.67 -19.24 2.46
C GLY A 84 -7.89 -18.34 2.22
N SER A 85 -7.71 -17.09 1.81
CA SER A 85 -8.82 -16.19 1.46
C SER A 85 -9.72 -16.82 0.39
N THR A 86 -11.03 -16.86 0.66
CA THR A 86 -12.04 -17.39 -0.28
C THR A 86 -12.28 -16.48 -1.48
N LEU A 87 -11.76 -15.24 -1.44
CA LEU A 87 -11.82 -14.29 -2.55
C LEU A 87 -10.72 -14.53 -3.60
N LEU A 88 -9.79 -15.45 -3.33
CA LEU A 88 -8.71 -15.84 -4.25
C LEU A 88 -9.03 -17.20 -4.88
N THR A 89 -8.66 -17.39 -6.14
CA THR A 89 -8.73 -18.70 -6.82
C THR A 89 -7.75 -19.68 -6.20
N ASP A 90 -7.93 -20.98 -6.44
CA ASP A 90 -7.14 -22.01 -5.74
C ASP A 90 -5.62 -21.86 -5.98
N ASP A 91 -5.21 -21.40 -7.17
CA ASP A 91 -3.81 -21.18 -7.53
C ASP A 91 -3.16 -20.05 -6.70
N VAL A 92 -3.89 -18.95 -6.47
CA VAL A 92 -3.41 -17.78 -5.72
C VAL A 92 -3.67 -17.92 -4.22
N ARG A 93 -4.74 -18.63 -3.82
CA ARG A 93 -5.20 -18.76 -2.42
C ARG A 93 -4.12 -19.33 -1.50
N SER A 94 -3.33 -20.27 -2.00
CA SER A 94 -2.23 -20.88 -1.23
C SER A 94 -1.08 -19.91 -0.92
N LYS A 95 -0.97 -18.81 -1.68
CA LYS A 95 0.08 -17.80 -1.58
C LYS A 95 -0.43 -16.48 -0.98
N GLY A 96 -1.74 -16.22 -1.04
CA GLY A 96 -2.30 -14.93 -0.67
C GLY A 96 -1.95 -13.84 -1.68
N LEU A 97 -2.50 -12.64 -1.48
CA LEU A 97 -2.27 -11.47 -2.31
C LEU A 97 -2.15 -10.24 -1.43
N THR A 98 -1.19 -9.37 -1.73
CA THR A 98 -1.08 -8.04 -1.14
C THR A 98 -0.87 -7.03 -2.24
N LEU A 99 -1.76 -6.05 -2.35
CA LEU A 99 -1.47 -4.84 -3.13
C LEU A 99 -0.86 -3.81 -2.19
N ALA A 100 0.30 -3.29 -2.57
CA ALA A 100 1.04 -2.32 -1.80
C ALA A 100 1.34 -1.08 -2.64
N TRP A 101 1.25 0.07 -1.99
CA TRP A 101 1.62 1.35 -2.56
C TRP A 101 2.67 2.02 -1.70
N SER A 102 3.60 2.73 -2.34
CA SER A 102 4.38 3.75 -1.67
C SER A 102 4.48 4.99 -2.54
N HIS A 103 4.57 6.16 -1.90
CA HIS A 103 4.73 7.41 -2.65
C HIS A 103 6.04 7.48 -3.46
N VAL A 104 7.02 6.62 -3.15
CA VAL A 104 8.33 6.55 -3.83
C VAL A 104 8.31 5.62 -5.05
N THR A 105 7.65 4.46 -4.93
CA THR A 105 7.70 3.40 -5.95
C THR A 105 6.40 3.19 -6.70
N GLY A 106 5.31 3.84 -6.27
CA GLY A 106 3.97 3.58 -6.80
C GLY A 106 3.43 2.22 -6.33
N TRP A 107 2.67 1.56 -7.21
CA TRP A 107 1.93 0.34 -6.93
C TRP A 107 2.73 -0.93 -7.21
N SER A 108 2.51 -1.93 -6.36
CA SER A 108 3.12 -3.26 -6.45
C SER A 108 2.17 -4.33 -5.92
N ALA A 109 2.33 -5.55 -6.39
CA ALA A 109 1.65 -6.73 -5.88
C ALA A 109 2.67 -7.69 -5.27
N HIS A 110 2.30 -8.34 -4.17
CA HIS A 110 3.15 -9.27 -3.42
C HIS A 110 2.34 -10.50 -3.03
N ASN A 111 3.01 -11.62 -2.83
CA ASN A 111 2.42 -12.80 -2.18
C ASN A 111 3.19 -13.18 -0.89
N ALA A 112 2.73 -14.20 -0.17
CA ALA A 112 3.39 -14.67 1.06
C ALA A 112 4.68 -15.46 0.82
N ALA A 113 5.05 -15.73 -0.45
CA ALA A 113 6.30 -16.36 -0.84
C ALA A 113 7.39 -15.34 -1.20
N ASP A 114 7.16 -14.05 -0.91
CA ASP A 114 8.03 -12.92 -1.25
C ASP A 114 8.21 -12.66 -2.77
N ASP A 115 7.35 -13.23 -3.62
CA ASP A 115 7.27 -12.77 -5.01
C ASP A 115 6.64 -11.38 -5.04
N ALA A 116 7.23 -10.49 -5.84
CA ALA A 116 6.80 -9.10 -5.94
C ALA A 116 6.88 -8.60 -7.38
N GLU A 117 5.85 -7.88 -7.81
CA GLU A 117 5.75 -7.29 -9.15
C GLU A 117 5.34 -5.81 -9.04
N LEU A 118 5.98 -4.93 -9.83
CA LEU A 118 5.53 -3.54 -9.97
C LEU A 118 4.36 -3.48 -10.95
N LEU A 119 3.32 -2.75 -10.58
CA LEU A 119 2.18 -2.54 -11.49
C LEU A 119 2.48 -1.35 -12.39
N GLU A 120 2.40 -1.54 -13.71
CA GLU A 120 2.63 -0.48 -14.71
C GLU A 120 1.45 0.49 -14.81
N VAL A 121 1.20 1.21 -13.72
CA VAL A 121 0.14 2.22 -13.61
C VAL A 121 0.68 3.50 -12.99
N ASP A 122 -0.08 4.58 -13.15
CA ASP A 122 0.21 5.85 -12.46
C ASP A 122 0.31 5.59 -10.93
N PRO A 123 1.28 6.19 -10.21
CA PRO A 123 1.37 6.04 -8.76
C PRO A 123 0.08 6.43 -8.03
N LEU A 124 -0.68 7.38 -8.57
CA LEU A 124 -2.00 7.78 -8.10
C LEU A 124 -3.08 7.37 -9.09
N ALA A 125 -3.00 6.14 -9.60
CA ALA A 125 -3.98 5.52 -10.48
C ALA A 125 -5.41 5.64 -9.95
N ASP A 126 -6.39 5.70 -10.86
CA ASP A 126 -7.80 5.62 -10.54
C ASP A 126 -8.06 4.39 -9.64
N PRO A 127 -8.72 4.55 -8.47
CA PRO A 127 -9.08 3.45 -7.59
C PRO A 127 -9.73 2.24 -8.28
N ARG A 128 -10.49 2.46 -9.34
CA ARG A 128 -11.14 1.40 -10.14
C ARG A 128 -10.11 0.55 -10.89
N LEU A 129 -9.01 1.16 -11.33
CA LEU A 129 -7.90 0.46 -11.99
C LEU A 129 -7.19 -0.48 -11.01
N ILE A 130 -7.01 -0.04 -9.76
CA ILE A 130 -6.43 -0.87 -8.69
C ILE A 130 -7.38 -2.02 -8.32
N ALA A 131 -8.69 -1.76 -8.30
CA ALA A 131 -9.66 -2.83 -8.06
C ALA A 131 -9.70 -3.87 -9.19
N MET A 132 -9.51 -3.46 -10.44
CA MET A 132 -9.37 -4.37 -11.58
C MET A 132 -8.09 -5.19 -11.48
N ALA A 133 -6.96 -4.57 -11.14
CA ALA A 133 -5.72 -5.31 -10.87
C ALA A 133 -5.90 -6.36 -9.76
N ALA A 134 -6.62 -6.02 -8.69
CA ALA A 134 -6.91 -6.97 -7.61
C ALA A 134 -7.74 -8.17 -8.08
N LEU A 135 -8.72 -7.95 -8.97
CA LEU A 135 -9.52 -9.02 -9.56
C LEU A 135 -8.68 -9.94 -10.45
N ASP A 136 -7.92 -9.36 -11.38
CA ASP A 136 -7.11 -10.15 -12.31
C ASP A 136 -6.03 -10.96 -11.57
N LEU A 137 -5.38 -10.34 -10.59
CA LEU A 137 -4.35 -10.97 -9.75
C LEU A 137 -4.92 -11.92 -8.68
N ALA A 138 -6.22 -11.88 -8.42
CA ALA A 138 -6.88 -12.90 -7.59
C ALA A 138 -7.08 -14.21 -8.36
N GLU A 139 -7.03 -14.16 -9.69
CA GLU A 139 -7.18 -15.30 -10.58
C GLU A 139 -5.84 -15.82 -11.13
N GLN A 140 -4.84 -14.93 -11.22
CA GLN A 140 -3.56 -15.21 -11.87
C GLN A 140 -2.38 -15.11 -10.89
N ASP A 141 -1.42 -16.01 -11.05
CA ASP A 141 -0.17 -15.97 -10.29
C ASP A 141 0.66 -14.74 -10.68
N LEU A 142 1.44 -14.20 -9.74
CA LEU A 142 2.25 -12.98 -9.91
C LEU A 142 3.40 -13.13 -10.93
N SER A 143 3.57 -14.31 -11.54
CA SER A 143 4.58 -14.57 -12.57
C SER A 143 4.26 -13.90 -13.92
N LEU A 144 3.04 -13.38 -14.07
CA LEU A 144 2.59 -12.65 -15.25
C LEU A 144 2.56 -11.15 -14.94
N LEU A 145 3.33 -10.37 -15.71
CA LEU A 145 3.29 -8.92 -15.71
C LEU A 145 1.85 -8.45 -15.94
N TRP A 146 1.22 -7.91 -14.90
CA TRP A 146 -0.11 -7.32 -15.04
C TRP A 146 0.02 -5.92 -15.65
N SER A 147 -0.79 -5.67 -16.68
CA SER A 147 -0.92 -4.35 -17.30
C SER A 147 -2.39 -3.98 -17.46
N PRO A 148 -2.74 -2.69 -17.33
CA PRO A 148 -4.11 -2.25 -17.54
C PRO A 148 -4.54 -2.50 -19.00
N PRO A 149 -5.82 -2.83 -19.27
CA PRO A 149 -6.33 -2.92 -20.63
C PRO A 149 -6.12 -1.59 -21.38
N ASP A 150 -5.91 -1.67 -22.69
CA ASP A 150 -5.63 -0.50 -23.52
C ASP A 150 -6.67 0.62 -23.32
N GLY A 151 -6.18 1.84 -23.02
CA GLY A 151 -7.02 3.03 -22.85
C GLY A 151 -7.64 3.22 -21.46
N THR A 152 -7.39 2.32 -20.50
CA THR A 152 -7.93 2.39 -19.13
C THR A 152 -7.01 3.10 -18.12
N ALA A 153 -5.91 3.71 -18.58
CA ALA A 153 -4.95 4.43 -17.74
C ALA A 153 -5.52 5.78 -17.26
N GLY A 154 -6.34 5.73 -16.22
CA GLY A 154 -6.83 6.92 -15.51
C GLY A 154 -5.97 7.22 -14.29
N ARG A 155 -5.63 8.50 -14.11
CA ARG A 155 -5.14 9.02 -12.82
C ARG A 155 -6.33 9.42 -11.97
N TRP A 156 -6.24 9.23 -10.65
CA TRP A 156 -7.31 9.59 -9.71
C TRP A 156 -7.64 11.09 -9.81
N SER A 157 -8.92 11.43 -9.84
CA SER A 157 -9.39 12.81 -10.05
C SER A 157 -8.92 13.81 -8.99
N GLU A 158 -8.61 13.34 -7.79
CA GLU A 158 -8.13 14.15 -6.66
C GLU A 158 -6.61 14.05 -6.46
N ALA A 159 -5.89 13.38 -7.39
CA ALA A 159 -4.45 13.15 -7.28
C ALA A 159 -3.64 14.45 -7.08
N VAL A 160 -4.08 15.56 -7.67
CA VAL A 160 -3.43 16.87 -7.54
C VAL A 160 -3.29 17.33 -6.08
N TYR A 161 -4.26 17.02 -5.22
CA TYR A 161 -4.21 17.40 -3.81
C TYR A 161 -3.19 16.56 -3.06
N LEU A 162 -3.10 15.27 -3.40
CA LEU A 162 -2.10 14.38 -2.82
C LEU A 162 -0.70 14.74 -3.33
N ASP A 163 -0.51 15.08 -4.60
CA ASP A 163 0.78 15.53 -5.14
C ASP A 163 1.33 16.73 -4.35
N ILE A 164 0.49 17.75 -4.12
CA ILE A 164 0.87 18.94 -3.32
C ILE A 164 1.27 18.52 -1.90
N ALA A 165 0.51 17.61 -1.29
CA ALA A 165 0.78 17.14 0.06
C ALA A 165 2.06 16.29 0.14
N LEU A 166 2.38 15.51 -0.90
CA LEU A 166 3.61 14.73 -1.01
C LEU A 166 4.84 15.63 -1.12
N VAL A 167 4.77 16.70 -1.92
CA VAL A 167 5.84 17.70 -2.00
C VAL A 167 6.12 18.30 -0.62
N HIS A 168 5.10 18.69 0.12
CA HIS A 168 5.28 19.22 1.47
C HIS A 168 5.79 18.19 2.48
N PHE A 169 5.38 16.93 2.35
CA PHE A 169 5.88 15.84 3.18
C PHE A 169 7.39 15.64 2.97
N ASP A 170 7.85 15.58 1.72
CA ASP A 170 9.26 15.44 1.37
C ASP A 170 10.11 16.65 1.83
N GLU A 171 9.56 17.87 1.74
CA GLU A 171 10.21 19.11 2.19
C GLU A 171 10.38 19.16 3.72
N GLN A 172 9.36 18.74 4.48
CA GLN A 172 9.40 18.77 5.96
C GLN A 172 10.46 17.82 6.52
N ASP A 173 10.71 16.69 5.87
CA ASP A 173 11.75 15.75 6.28
C ASP A 173 13.12 16.07 5.67
N GLY A 174 13.17 16.74 4.52
CA GLY A 174 14.41 17.27 3.94
C GLY A 174 14.99 18.50 4.68
N GLY A 175 14.14 19.25 5.39
CA GLY A 175 14.48 20.49 6.08
C GLY A 175 15.00 20.35 7.52
N LEU A 176 14.98 19.15 8.11
CA LEU A 176 15.61 18.86 9.39
C LEU A 176 17.09 18.48 9.18
N ARG A 177 17.92 19.47 8.82
CA ARG A 177 19.38 19.38 8.89
C ARG A 177 20.01 20.63 9.46
#